data_AF-A0AAE1KVH4-F1
#
_entry.id   AF-A0AAE1KVH4-F1
#
_cell.length_a   1.000
_cell.length_b   1.000
_cell.length_c   1.000
_cell.angle_alpha   90.00
_cell.angle_beta   90.00
_cell.angle_gamma   90.00
#
_symmetry.space_group_name_H-M   'P 1'
#
loop_
_entity.id
_entity.type
_entity.pdbx_description
1 polymer ?
#
loop_
_entity_poly.entity_id
_entity_poly.type
_entity_poly.pdbx_seq_one_letter_code
_entity_poly.pdbx_strand_id
1 'polypeptide(L)'
;MHETERHDHKVATSHDLHKIAFSSLSTFVQTEIIQNGKVLFMSSLLELDKAEYSGSGGDPKEVVTYNSQNLSRKFQLLSSSSFKNELGKFLLREWQKDHYWSLLNGKTLYASHGGVCYKYTPNEHQQIHVSSPAHLQANHEKADTLIAFYLENITSNAVIIRASDTDVLVILIGFLGKKKPWKRELGQP
;
A
#
# COMPACT_ATOMS: atom_id res chain seq x y z
N MET A 1 40.75 30.85 41.07
CA MET A 1 40.61 31.05 39.62
C MET A 1 39.82 29.86 39.12
N HIS A 2 38.52 30.07 38.95
CA HIS A 2 37.55 29.08 38.49
C HIS A 2 37.57 29.06 36.97
N GLU A 3 37.64 27.88 36.37
CA GLU A 3 36.90 27.57 35.14
C GLU A 3 36.81 26.06 35.00
N THR A 4 35.67 25.52 35.43
CA THR A 4 35.29 24.13 35.19
C THR A 4 34.57 24.12 33.83
N GLU A 5 35.22 23.58 32.81
CA GLU A 5 34.63 23.38 31.49
C GLU A 5 33.36 22.51 31.62
N ARG A 6 32.20 23.15 31.47
CA ARG A 6 30.93 22.45 31.23
C ARG A 6 30.96 21.95 29.79
N HIS A 7 31.20 20.66 29.62
CA HIS A 7 30.78 19.95 28.41
C HIS A 7 29.25 19.93 28.39
N ASP A 8 28.64 20.84 27.63
CA ASP A 8 27.23 20.77 27.27
C ASP A 8 27.02 19.54 26.38
N HIS A 9 26.61 18.42 26.99
CA HIS A 9 25.96 17.34 26.27
C HIS A 9 24.63 17.89 25.72
N LYS A 10 24.63 18.28 24.44
CA LYS A 10 23.40 18.55 23.69
C LYS A 10 22.55 17.29 23.72
N VAL A 11 21.55 17.26 24.61
CA VAL A 11 20.54 16.21 24.64
C VAL A 11 19.85 16.22 23.28
N ALA A 12 19.90 15.09 22.58
CA ALA A 12 19.29 14.94 21.27
C ALA A 12 17.79 15.23 21.37
N THR A 13 17.27 16.03 20.45
CA THR A 13 15.85 16.36 20.46
C THR A 13 15.03 15.15 20.01
N SER A 14 13.75 15.04 20.41
CA SER A 14 12.81 14.02 19.92
C SER A 14 12.85 13.88 18.38
N HIS A 15 12.99 15.00 17.67
CA HIS A 15 13.16 15.00 16.22
C HIS A 15 14.46 14.34 15.73
N ASP A 16 15.58 14.54 16.43
CA ASP A 16 16.86 13.92 16.11
C ASP A 16 16.84 12.41 16.39
N LEU A 17 16.19 11.99 17.48
CA LEU A 17 15.97 10.59 17.81
C LEU A 17 15.11 9.88 16.74
N HIS A 18 14.07 10.55 16.24
CA HIS A 18 13.26 10.05 15.13
C HIS A 18 14.01 9.98 13.80
N LYS A 19 15.06 10.78 13.60
CA LYS A 19 15.93 10.68 12.41
C LYS A 19 16.85 9.48 12.50
N ILE A 20 17.42 9.24 13.68
CA ILE A 20 18.30 8.09 13.95
C ILE A 20 17.52 6.79 13.74
N ALA A 21 16.37 6.63 14.40
CA ALA A 21 15.53 5.44 14.27
C ALA A 21 15.10 5.17 12.82
N PHE A 22 14.71 6.22 12.10
CA PHE A 22 14.32 6.11 10.71
C PHE A 22 15.48 5.73 9.77
N SER A 23 16.69 6.19 10.06
CA SER A 23 17.89 5.81 9.31
C SER A 23 18.19 4.32 9.50
N SER A 24 18.10 3.81 10.73
CA SER A 24 18.23 2.37 11.02
C SER A 24 17.18 1.55 10.28
N LEU A 25 15.91 1.97 10.32
CA LEU A 25 14.82 1.29 9.63
C LEU A 25 15.01 1.28 8.11
N SER A 26 15.43 2.41 7.53
CA SER A 26 15.67 2.53 6.09
C SER A 26 16.78 1.58 5.62
N THR A 27 17.88 1.51 6.37
CA THR A 27 18.96 0.55 6.11
C THR A 27 18.45 -0.89 6.22
N PHE A 28 17.66 -1.21 7.24
CA PHE A 28 17.08 -2.54 7.41
C PHE A 28 16.15 -2.93 6.26
N VAL A 29 15.25 -2.04 5.83
CA VAL A 29 14.37 -2.28 4.68
C VAL A 29 15.18 -2.51 3.41
N GLN A 30 16.21 -1.69 3.18
CA GLN A 30 17.05 -1.81 1.99
C GLN A 30 17.82 -3.14 1.95
N THR A 31 18.41 -3.54 3.07
CA THR A 31 19.23 -4.76 3.13
C THR A 31 18.37 -6.01 3.24
N GLU A 32 17.45 -6.06 4.20
CA GLU A 32 16.75 -7.29 4.52
C GLU A 32 15.58 -7.55 3.57
N ILE A 33 14.79 -6.53 3.25
CA ILE A 33 13.57 -6.72 2.47
C ILE A 33 13.89 -6.66 0.98
N ILE A 34 14.66 -5.67 0.55
CA ILE A 34 14.93 -5.45 -0.87
C ILE A 34 16.06 -6.34 -1.37
N GLN A 35 17.24 -6.32 -0.74
CA GLN A 35 18.38 -7.13 -1.20
C GLN A 35 18.22 -8.61 -0.85
N ASN A 36 17.80 -8.92 0.38
CA ASN A 36 17.70 -10.30 0.86
C ASN A 36 16.31 -10.93 0.63
N GLY A 37 15.34 -10.18 0.08
CA GLY A 37 14.01 -10.68 -0.25
C GLY A 37 13.17 -11.12 0.96
N LYS A 38 13.52 -10.65 2.17
CA LYS A 38 12.85 -11.02 3.41
C LYS A 38 11.45 -10.43 3.47
N VAL A 39 10.49 -11.28 3.79
CA VAL A 39 9.07 -10.90 3.90
C VAL A 39 8.79 -10.50 5.35
N LEU A 40 8.30 -9.27 5.55
CA LEU A 40 7.95 -8.73 6.87
C LEU A 40 6.63 -7.97 6.80
N PHE A 41 5.84 -8.06 7.87
CA PHE A 41 4.59 -7.32 8.00
C PHE A 41 4.88 -5.84 8.26
N MET A 42 4.01 -4.95 7.80
CA MET A 42 4.10 -3.51 8.08
C MET A 42 4.06 -3.21 9.59
N SER A 43 3.27 -3.98 10.35
CA SER A 43 3.28 -3.91 11.81
C SER A 43 4.66 -4.21 12.40
N SER A 44 5.40 -5.16 11.84
CA SER A 44 6.76 -5.47 12.27
C SER A 44 7.74 -4.32 11.99
N LEU A 45 7.55 -3.57 10.91
CA LEU A 45 8.37 -2.38 10.61
C LEU A 45 8.09 -1.24 11.59
N LEU A 46 6.83 -1.07 11.99
CA LEU A 46 6.46 -0.08 13.01
C LEU A 46 7.01 -0.45 14.39
N GLU A 47 7.00 -1.74 14.75
CA GLU A 47 7.62 -2.20 16.00
C GLU A 47 9.15 -2.04 15.97
N LEU A 48 9.80 -2.25 14.83
CA LEU A 48 11.23 -1.99 14.66
C LEU A 48 11.57 -0.50 14.79
N ASP A 49 10.80 0.38 14.14
CA ASP A 49 10.97 1.84 14.27
C ASP A 49 10.80 2.30 15.72
N LYS A 50 9.78 1.77 16.39
CA LYS A 50 9.50 2.05 17.81
C LYS A 50 10.62 1.55 18.72
N ALA A 51 11.17 0.37 18.45
CA ALA A 51 12.28 -0.20 19.21
C ALA A 51 13.56 0.64 19.04
N GLU A 52 13.89 1.03 17.81
CA GLU A 52 15.05 1.89 17.51
C GLU A 52 14.91 3.30 18.13
N TYR A 53 13.70 3.87 18.07
CA TYR A 53 13.42 5.17 18.69
C TYR A 53 13.56 5.14 20.21
N SER A 54 12.99 4.10 20.83
CA SER A 54 13.07 3.89 22.29
C SER A 54 14.51 3.60 22.72
N GLY A 55 15.25 2.79 21.94
CA GLY A 55 16.66 2.48 22.17
C GLY A 55 17.58 3.71 22.04
N SER A 56 17.15 4.72 21.28
CA SER A 56 17.84 6.01 21.18
C SER A 56 17.46 6.99 22.30
N GLY A 57 16.60 6.59 23.24
CA GLY A 57 16.19 7.41 24.40
C GLY A 57 14.86 8.16 24.23
N GLY A 58 14.08 7.86 23.18
CA GLY A 58 12.77 8.48 22.93
C GLY A 58 11.63 7.79 23.68
N ASP A 59 10.52 8.51 23.95
CA ASP A 59 9.32 7.92 24.55
C ASP A 59 8.48 7.17 23.48
N PRO A 60 8.25 5.86 23.62
CA PRO A 60 7.45 5.09 22.65
C PRO A 60 6.01 5.62 22.43
N LYS A 61 5.46 6.41 23.34
CA LYS A 61 4.15 7.08 23.16
C LYS A 61 4.21 8.22 22.14
N GLU A 62 5.37 8.85 21.96
CA GLU A 62 5.58 9.88 20.94
C GLU A 62 5.58 9.30 19.53
N VAL A 63 5.98 8.03 19.35
CA VAL A 63 6.00 7.33 18.05
C VAL A 63 4.61 7.25 17.44
N VAL A 64 3.59 6.93 18.24
CA VAL A 64 2.19 6.83 17.77
C VAL A 64 1.68 8.20 17.30
N THR A 65 2.03 9.26 18.03
CA THR A 65 1.61 10.63 17.75
C THR A 65 2.36 11.20 16.53
N TYR A 66 3.67 10.98 16.45
CA TYR A 66 4.56 11.42 15.38
C TYR A 66 4.29 10.71 14.03
N ASN A 67 3.94 9.42 14.06
CA ASN A 67 3.59 8.64 12.87
C ASN A 67 2.33 9.14 12.17
N SER A 68 1.39 9.78 12.87
CA SER A 68 0.17 10.31 12.24
C SER A 68 0.42 11.54 11.34
N GLN A 69 1.47 12.33 11.61
CA GLN A 69 1.67 13.63 10.95
C GLN A 69 2.85 13.68 9.96
N ASN A 70 3.81 12.74 10.03
CA ASN A 70 5.04 12.79 9.21
C ASN A 70 5.32 11.56 8.33
N LEU A 71 4.48 10.53 8.38
CA LEU A 71 4.67 9.29 7.60
C LEU A 71 4.71 9.56 6.09
N SER A 72 3.82 10.42 5.58
CA SER A 72 3.80 10.81 4.15
C SER A 72 5.04 11.59 3.69
N ARG A 73 5.73 12.32 4.59
CA ARG A 73 6.95 13.07 4.25
C ARG A 73 8.22 12.23 4.33
N LYS A 74 8.26 11.22 5.20
CA LYS A 74 9.43 10.36 5.43
C LYS A 74 9.53 9.18 4.47
N PHE A 75 8.44 8.74 3.86
CA PHE A 75 8.51 7.77 2.76
C PHE A 75 9.06 8.39 1.46
N GLN A 76 10.26 8.97 1.48
CA GLN A 76 11.03 9.23 0.25
C GLN A 76 11.24 7.94 -0.56
N LEU A 77 11.16 6.78 0.10
CA LEU A 77 11.09 5.47 -0.55
C LEU A 77 9.87 5.34 -1.46
N LEU A 78 8.70 5.90 -1.09
CA LEU A 78 7.55 6.03 -1.97
C LEU A 78 7.73 7.14 -3.03
N SER A 79 8.89 7.76 -3.16
CA SER A 79 9.25 8.53 -4.35
C SER A 79 10.08 7.70 -5.34
N SER A 80 10.70 6.60 -4.88
CA SER A 80 11.46 5.67 -5.72
C SER A 80 10.51 4.78 -6.51
N SER A 81 10.61 4.82 -7.85
CA SER A 81 9.86 3.94 -8.75
C SER A 81 10.20 2.46 -8.51
N SER A 82 11.47 2.15 -8.26
CA SER A 82 11.93 0.79 -7.94
C SER A 82 11.29 0.27 -6.65
N PHE A 83 11.26 1.08 -5.59
CA PHE A 83 10.63 0.69 -4.34
C PHE A 83 9.12 0.49 -4.50
N LYS A 84 8.40 1.40 -5.17
CA LYS A 84 6.97 1.24 -5.45
C LYS A 84 6.66 -0.06 -6.17
N ASN A 85 7.49 -0.40 -7.15
CA ASN A 85 7.36 -1.61 -7.94
C ASN A 85 7.56 -2.87 -7.07
N GLU A 86 8.60 -2.92 -6.23
CA GLU A 86 8.80 -4.05 -5.33
C GLU A 86 7.74 -4.13 -4.23
N LEU A 87 7.29 -2.99 -3.70
CA LEU A 87 6.18 -2.92 -2.75
C LEU A 87 4.88 -3.45 -3.35
N GLY A 88 4.56 -3.08 -4.61
CA GLY A 88 3.40 -3.60 -5.32
C GLY A 88 3.44 -5.12 -5.47
N LYS A 89 4.58 -5.66 -5.92
CA LYS A 89 4.80 -7.12 -6.01
C LYS A 89 4.71 -7.81 -4.65
N PHE A 90 5.24 -7.19 -3.60
CA PHE A 90 5.14 -7.69 -2.23
C PHE A 90 3.67 -7.80 -1.80
N LEU A 91 2.89 -6.72 -1.93
CA LEU A 91 1.48 -6.70 -1.56
C LEU A 91 0.68 -7.75 -2.33
N LEU A 92 0.93 -7.89 -3.63
CA LEU A 92 0.25 -8.90 -4.45
C LEU A 92 0.54 -10.33 -3.99
N ARG A 93 1.76 -10.64 -3.56
CA ARG A 93 2.13 -11.95 -2.99
C ARG A 93 1.52 -12.15 -1.62
N GLU A 94 1.52 -11.11 -0.81
CA GLU A 94 1.00 -11.15 0.56
C GLU A 94 -0.49 -11.49 0.58
N TRP A 95 -1.28 -10.88 -0.30
CA TRP A 95 -2.73 -11.15 -0.45
C TRP A 95 -3.08 -12.58 -0.90
N GLN A 96 -2.11 -13.40 -1.31
CA GLN A 96 -2.35 -14.80 -1.67
C GLN A 96 -2.41 -15.73 -0.45
N LYS A 97 -1.97 -15.25 0.71
CA LYS A 97 -1.90 -16.07 1.92
C LYS A 97 -3.27 -16.29 2.55
N ASP A 98 -3.56 -17.53 2.91
CA ASP A 98 -4.87 -17.97 3.41
C ASP A 98 -5.32 -17.25 4.68
N HIS A 99 -4.41 -16.71 5.50
CA HIS A 99 -4.80 -15.96 6.70
C HIS A 99 -5.53 -14.64 6.41
N TYR A 100 -5.49 -14.13 5.16
CA TYR A 100 -6.30 -13.00 4.72
C TYR A 100 -7.70 -13.39 4.24
N TRP A 101 -8.02 -14.69 4.18
CA TRP A 101 -9.32 -15.18 3.71
C TRP A 101 -10.49 -14.55 4.48
N SER A 102 -10.37 -14.49 5.81
CA SER A 102 -11.41 -13.92 6.68
C SER A 102 -11.60 -12.41 6.46
N LEU A 103 -10.54 -11.70 6.07
CA LEU A 103 -10.59 -10.26 5.77
C LEU A 103 -11.35 -9.97 4.47
N LEU A 104 -11.24 -10.86 3.48
CA LEU A 104 -12.00 -10.75 2.24
C LEU A 104 -13.50 -10.97 2.46
N ASN A 105 -13.88 -11.77 3.47
CA ASN A 105 -15.27 -12.01 3.89
C ASN A 105 -16.19 -12.35 2.68
N GLY A 106 -15.77 -13.33 1.88
CA GLY A 106 -16.48 -13.78 0.68
C GLY A 106 -16.39 -12.84 -0.53
N LYS A 107 -15.70 -11.70 -0.42
CA LYS A 107 -15.55 -10.75 -1.54
C LYS A 107 -14.36 -11.11 -2.41
N THR A 108 -14.52 -10.89 -3.72
CA THR A 108 -13.40 -10.98 -4.67
C THR A 108 -12.60 -9.68 -4.63
N LEU A 109 -11.29 -9.79 -4.48
CA LEU A 109 -10.36 -8.67 -4.62
C LEU A 109 -9.75 -8.68 -6.03
N TYR A 110 -9.73 -7.51 -6.67
CA TYR A 110 -8.99 -7.27 -7.91
C TYR A 110 -7.85 -6.31 -7.60
N ALA A 111 -6.63 -6.69 -7.92
CA ALA A 111 -5.44 -5.87 -7.73
C ALA A 111 -4.51 -5.97 -8.93
N SER A 112 -3.74 -4.92 -9.18
CA SER A 112 -3.07 -4.79 -10.48
C SER A 112 -1.68 -4.22 -10.33
N HIS A 113 -0.76 -4.73 -11.14
CA HIS A 113 0.62 -4.30 -11.13
C HIS A 113 1.29 -4.61 -12.46
N GLY A 114 2.01 -3.64 -13.02
CA GLY A 114 2.79 -3.83 -14.26
C GLY A 114 1.94 -4.31 -15.44
N GLY A 115 0.70 -3.83 -15.56
CA GLY A 115 -0.23 -4.21 -16.64
C GLY A 115 -1.10 -5.43 -16.35
N VAL A 116 -0.72 -6.22 -15.34
CA VAL A 116 -1.39 -7.48 -15.01
C VAL A 116 -2.45 -7.24 -13.94
N CYS A 117 -3.65 -7.75 -14.17
CA CYS A 117 -4.71 -7.82 -13.18
C CYS A 117 -4.74 -9.20 -12.52
N TYR A 118 -4.84 -9.22 -11.20
CA TYR A 118 -4.93 -10.40 -10.35
C TYR A 118 -6.28 -10.39 -9.65
N LYS A 119 -6.99 -11.52 -9.77
CA LYS A 119 -8.28 -11.77 -9.14
C LYS A 119 -8.10 -12.78 -8.02
N TYR A 120 -8.35 -12.34 -6.80
CA TYR A 120 -8.26 -13.11 -5.56
C TYR A 120 -9.68 -13.49 -5.12
N THR A 121 -10.00 -14.78 -5.17
CA THR A 121 -11.33 -15.30 -4.86
C THR A 121 -11.22 -16.20 -3.63
N PRO A 122 -11.76 -15.81 -2.46
CA PRO A 122 -11.82 -16.69 -1.31
C PRO A 122 -12.73 -17.88 -1.62
N ASN A 123 -12.31 -19.10 -1.29
CA ASN A 123 -13.11 -20.32 -1.47
C ASN A 123 -13.69 -20.83 -0.14
N GLU A 124 -14.51 -21.87 -0.18
CA GLU A 124 -15.14 -22.46 1.02
C GLU A 124 -14.14 -23.16 1.96
N HIS A 125 -12.95 -23.48 1.47
CA HIS A 125 -11.88 -24.16 2.21
C HIS A 125 -10.93 -23.20 2.93
N GLN A 126 -11.32 -21.94 3.11
CA GLN A 126 -10.50 -20.89 3.73
C GLN A 126 -9.22 -20.57 2.97
N GLN A 127 -9.21 -20.79 1.65
CA GLN A 127 -8.07 -20.49 0.78
C GLN A 127 -8.38 -19.36 -0.17
N ILE A 128 -7.32 -18.70 -0.65
CA ILE A 128 -7.44 -17.66 -1.67
C ILE A 128 -7.00 -18.21 -3.02
N HIS A 129 -7.96 -18.40 -3.93
CA HIS A 129 -7.65 -18.74 -5.31
C HIS A 129 -7.27 -17.49 -6.10
N VAL A 130 -6.14 -17.54 -6.80
CA VAL A 130 -5.61 -16.42 -7.59
C VAL A 130 -5.68 -16.77 -9.07
N SER A 131 -6.26 -15.87 -9.85
CA SER A 131 -6.29 -15.97 -11.32
C SER A 131 -5.94 -14.63 -11.97
N SER A 132 -5.59 -14.63 -13.25
CA SER A 132 -5.33 -13.41 -14.01
C SER A 132 -6.25 -13.32 -15.23
N PRO A 133 -7.42 -12.67 -15.10
CA PRO A 133 -8.39 -12.59 -16.19
C PRO A 133 -7.87 -11.70 -17.33
N ALA A 134 -7.72 -12.30 -18.53
CA ALA A 134 -7.14 -11.64 -19.70
C ALA A 134 -7.85 -10.32 -20.09
N HIS A 135 -9.18 -10.27 -19.95
CA HIS A 135 -9.99 -9.09 -20.30
C HIS A 135 -9.84 -7.91 -19.31
N LEU A 136 -9.15 -8.10 -18.19
CA LEU A 136 -8.84 -7.04 -17.22
C LEU A 136 -7.35 -6.64 -17.21
N GLN A 137 -6.54 -7.21 -18.11
CA GLN A 137 -5.15 -6.79 -18.31
C GLN A 137 -5.14 -5.41 -18.99
N ALA A 138 -4.44 -4.43 -18.42
CA ALA A 138 -4.38 -3.10 -18.98
C ALA A 138 -3.20 -2.28 -18.44
N ASN A 139 -2.54 -1.54 -19.34
CA ASN A 139 -1.41 -0.65 -19.03
C ASN A 139 -1.89 0.79 -18.83
N HIS A 140 -2.67 1.03 -17.77
CA HIS A 140 -3.05 2.39 -17.39
C HIS A 140 -1.93 3.04 -16.57
N GLU A 141 -1.55 4.26 -16.94
CA GLU A 141 -0.52 5.04 -16.23
C GLU A 141 -0.95 5.40 -14.80
N LYS A 142 -2.25 5.59 -14.57
CA LYS A 142 -2.81 6.10 -13.31
C LYS A 142 -3.95 5.24 -12.76
N ALA A 143 -4.03 5.16 -11.43
CA ALA A 143 -4.98 4.31 -10.71
C ALA A 143 -6.46 4.70 -10.94
N ASP A 144 -6.74 5.99 -11.08
CA ASP A 144 -8.06 6.56 -11.38
C ASP A 144 -8.64 6.04 -12.71
N THR A 145 -7.84 6.05 -13.78
CA THR A 145 -8.23 5.52 -15.09
C THR A 145 -8.37 3.99 -15.09
N LEU A 146 -7.57 3.31 -14.27
CA LEU A 146 -7.67 1.86 -14.09
C LEU A 146 -8.98 1.46 -13.39
N ILE A 147 -9.41 2.23 -12.37
CA ILE A 147 -10.70 2.03 -11.70
C ILE A 147 -11.85 2.16 -12.72
N ALA A 148 -11.83 3.20 -13.56
CA ALA A 148 -12.83 3.40 -14.60
C ALA A 148 -12.85 2.22 -15.60
N PHE A 149 -11.68 1.76 -16.04
CA PHE A 149 -11.56 0.59 -16.92
C PHE A 149 -12.14 -0.68 -16.27
N TYR A 150 -11.88 -0.93 -14.98
CA TYR A 150 -12.47 -2.07 -14.30
C TYR A 150 -13.98 -2.01 -14.21
N LEU A 151 -14.55 -0.85 -13.91
CA LEU A 151 -16.00 -0.69 -13.85
C LEU A 151 -16.68 -0.98 -15.18
N GLU A 152 -16.03 -0.67 -16.30
CA GLU A 152 -16.56 -0.97 -17.64
C GLU A 152 -16.51 -2.47 -17.98
N ASN A 153 -15.58 -3.22 -17.37
CA ASN A 153 -15.28 -4.60 -17.76
C ASN A 153 -15.66 -5.67 -16.72
N ILE A 154 -16.01 -5.29 -15.48
CA ILE A 154 -16.55 -6.24 -14.50
C ILE A 154 -18.06 -6.43 -14.69
N THR A 155 -18.53 -7.67 -14.51
CA THR A 155 -19.92 -8.07 -14.73
C THR A 155 -20.82 -7.87 -13.51
N SER A 156 -20.55 -6.86 -12.68
CA SER A 156 -21.35 -6.58 -11.47
C SER A 156 -22.32 -5.41 -11.69
N ASN A 157 -23.57 -5.60 -11.26
CA ASN A 157 -24.62 -4.57 -11.33
C ASN A 157 -24.59 -3.57 -10.16
N ALA A 158 -23.83 -3.86 -9.11
CA ALA A 158 -23.69 -2.99 -7.95
C ALA A 158 -22.21 -2.91 -7.54
N VAL A 159 -21.59 -1.76 -7.79
CA VAL A 159 -20.18 -1.51 -7.47
C VAL A 159 -20.08 -0.30 -6.57
N ILE A 160 -19.38 -0.47 -5.44
CA ILE A 160 -19.05 0.62 -4.53
C ILE A 160 -17.60 1.01 -4.80
N ILE A 161 -17.40 2.27 -5.14
CA ILE A 161 -16.07 2.83 -5.38
C ILE A 161 -15.67 3.60 -4.13
N ARG A 162 -14.51 3.27 -3.57
CA ARG A 162 -13.90 4.01 -2.46
C ARG A 162 -12.57 4.57 -2.93
N ALA A 163 -12.55 5.86 -3.18
CA ALA A 163 -11.36 6.62 -3.53
C ALA A 163 -11.33 7.90 -2.69
N SER A 164 -10.17 8.27 -2.17
CA SER A 164 -9.95 9.57 -1.53
C SER A 164 -9.73 10.67 -2.56
N ASP A 165 -9.20 10.32 -3.73
CA ASP A 165 -8.87 11.26 -4.79
C ASP A 165 -10.14 11.65 -5.57
N THR A 166 -10.35 12.96 -5.71
CA THR A 166 -11.56 13.54 -6.32
C THR A 166 -11.60 13.39 -7.84
N ASP A 167 -10.44 13.20 -8.48
CA ASP A 167 -10.33 12.96 -9.93
C ASP A 167 -11.05 11.67 -10.35
N VAL A 168 -11.04 10.63 -9.50
CA VAL A 168 -11.83 9.41 -9.70
C VAL A 168 -13.31 9.75 -9.88
N LEU A 169 -13.90 10.56 -9.01
CA LEU A 169 -15.30 10.96 -9.12
C LEU A 169 -15.58 11.72 -10.42
N VAL A 170 -14.71 12.69 -10.77
CA VAL A 170 -14.86 13.51 -11.98
C VAL A 170 -14.80 12.65 -13.25
N ILE A 171 -13.84 11.72 -13.31
CA ILE A 171 -13.70 10.76 -14.41
C ILE A 171 -14.98 9.93 -14.55
N LEU A 172 -15.48 9.36 -13.45
CA LEU A 172 -16.67 8.51 -13.47
C LEU A 172 -17.91 9.26 -13.96
N ILE A 173 -18.14 10.48 -13.49
CA ILE A 173 -19.25 11.32 -13.96
C ILE A 173 -19.12 11.59 -15.46
N GLY A 174 -17.92 11.90 -15.94
CA GLY A 174 -17.65 12.07 -17.37
C GLY A 174 -17.94 10.82 -18.20
N PHE A 175 -17.71 9.62 -17.64
CA PHE A 175 -18.02 8.35 -18.28
C PHE A 175 -19.53 8.02 -18.28
N LEU A 176 -20.28 8.40 -17.24
CA LEU A 176 -21.75 8.22 -17.20
C LEU A 176 -22.47 8.93 -18.36
N GLY A 177 -21.92 10.04 -18.85
CA GLY A 177 -22.43 10.76 -20.01
C GLY A 177 -22.27 10.01 -21.35
N LYS A 178 -21.40 8.99 -21.41
CA LYS A 178 -21.14 8.18 -22.61
C LYS A 178 -21.88 6.84 -22.51
N LYS A 179 -23.21 6.87 -22.66
CA LYS A 179 -23.98 5.61 -22.79
C LYS A 179 -23.45 4.81 -23.98
N LYS A 180 -22.92 3.61 -23.75
CA LYS A 180 -22.79 2.60 -24.81
C LYS A 180 -24.19 2.33 -25.36
N PRO A 181 -24.43 2.34 -26.69
CA PRO A 181 -25.67 1.81 -27.22
C PRO A 181 -25.76 0.35 -26.77
N TRP A 182 -26.86 0.04 -26.10
CA TRP A 182 -27.20 -1.30 -25.65
C TRP A 182 -27.12 -2.25 -26.86
N LYS A 183 -26.06 -3.05 -26.95
CA LYS A 183 -26.05 -4.17 -27.89
C LYS A 183 -27.13 -5.12 -27.40
N ARG A 184 -28.28 -5.12 -28.06
CA ARG A 184 -29.26 -6.21 -27.92
C ARG A 184 -28.50 -7.49 -28.27
N GLU A 185 -28.42 -8.39 -27.32
CA GLU A 185 -28.03 -9.77 -27.56
C GLU A 185 -28.97 -10.30 -28.65
N LEU A 186 -28.41 -10.56 -29.84
CA LEU A 186 -29.07 -11.40 -30.84
C LEU A 186 -28.91 -12.83 -30.32
N GLY A 187 -29.90 -13.26 -29.56
CA GLY A 187 -29.99 -14.60 -29.01
C GLY A 187 -31.40 -14.86 -28.53
N GLN A 188 -32.31 -15.17 -29.44
CA GLN A 188 -33.45 -16.03 -29.14
C GLN A 188 -33.55 -17.11 -30.21
N PRO A 189 -34.02 -18.31 -29.80
CA PRO A 189 -33.95 -19.56 -30.58
C PRO A 189 -34.72 -19.54 -31.90
#